data_AF-A0A844KNA7-F1
#
_entry.id   AF-A0A844KNA7-F1
#
_cell.length_a   1.000
_cell.length_b   1.000
_cell.length_c   1.000
_cell.angle_alpha   90.00
_cell.angle_beta   90.00
_cell.angle_gamma   90.00
#
_symmetry.space_group_name_H-M   'P 1'
#
loop_
_entity.id
_entity.type
_entity.pdbx_description
1 polymer ?
#
loop_
_entity_poly.entity_id
_entity_poly.type
_entity_poly.pdbx_seq_one_letter_code
_entity_poly.pdbx_strand_id
1 'polypeptide(L)'
;MNVEYLSKVPEWYKSNEKFDLVLSDDIDSLTTVAVVQSVHPNWNVEYFYDFDNIYASPDAYFKENKSRTRVWCDVAFCRNEMAFDNHISRKDIDDHVNPRCINPNILASVSNYGYTNKYAGSTALLVWSLYNIPLPKTEEGKMMLLCIDSTFKGFYSTKFKERNRFFLCDVLDLPELYEVEKRHDIKEFYQLMDKYGLSQKIRYNSETKQIESKLDVATISEKLGIDISLPTKQYDHWRSFEQKQVNMCGVKSIKDLERGLVTLAFTFRNVAKYSVLKKTA
;
A
#
# COMPACT_ATOMS: atom_id res chain seq x y z
N MET A 1 16.60 -0.33 -1.55
CA MET A 1 16.13 -0.40 -2.95
C MET A 1 17.32 -0.33 -3.89
N ASN A 2 17.35 -1.14 -4.93
CA ASN A 2 18.42 -1.13 -5.93
C ASN A 2 18.48 0.22 -6.67
N VAL A 3 19.70 0.71 -6.94
CA VAL A 3 19.97 2.03 -7.53
C VAL A 3 19.27 2.22 -8.89
N GLU A 4 19.17 1.18 -9.72
CA GLU A 4 18.51 1.28 -11.02
C GLU A 4 17.03 1.66 -10.86
N TYR A 5 16.32 1.02 -9.93
CA TYR A 5 14.92 1.31 -9.67
C TYR A 5 14.73 2.60 -8.89
N LEU A 6 15.63 2.90 -7.96
CA LEU A 6 15.61 4.14 -7.19
C LEU A 6 15.68 5.38 -8.10
N SER A 7 16.44 5.31 -9.20
CA SER A 7 16.55 6.39 -10.19
C SER A 7 15.24 6.69 -10.94
N LYS A 8 14.27 5.78 -10.91
CA LYS A 8 12.95 5.91 -11.55
C LYS A 8 11.89 6.44 -10.57
N VAL A 9 12.20 6.54 -9.28
CA VAL A 9 11.27 6.96 -8.23
C VAL A 9 11.10 8.49 -8.26
N PRO A 10 9.86 9.02 -8.31
CA PRO A 10 9.60 10.45 -8.14
C PRO A 10 10.21 11.03 -6.85
N GLU A 11 10.89 12.17 -6.89
CA GLU A 11 11.66 12.70 -5.75
C GLU A 11 10.85 13.16 -4.52
N TRP A 12 9.51 13.21 -4.60
CA TRP A 12 8.69 13.76 -3.52
C TRP A 12 8.80 12.97 -2.21
N TYR A 13 9.18 11.68 -2.24
CA TYR A 13 9.36 10.87 -1.03
C TYR A 13 10.51 11.36 -0.14
N LYS A 14 11.44 12.16 -0.67
CA LYS A 14 12.54 12.77 0.12
C LYS A 14 12.22 14.18 0.61
N SER A 15 11.02 14.69 0.34
CA SER A 15 10.70 16.07 0.62
C SER A 15 10.72 16.36 2.12
N ASN A 16 11.27 17.53 2.49
CA ASN A 16 11.19 18.05 3.85
C ASN A 16 9.87 18.82 4.11
N GLU A 17 9.01 18.92 3.10
CA GLU A 17 7.73 19.60 3.22
C GLU A 17 6.76 18.79 4.07
N LYS A 18 5.77 19.47 4.65
CA LYS A 18 4.67 18.81 5.36
C LYS A 18 3.67 18.24 4.37
N PHE A 19 3.30 16.97 4.54
CA PHE A 19 2.19 16.33 3.83
C PHE A 19 1.22 15.64 4.77
N ASP A 20 -0.02 15.48 4.30
CA ASP A 20 -1.04 14.70 4.98
C ASP A 20 -1.02 13.27 4.44
N LEU A 21 -0.90 12.29 5.34
CA LEU A 21 -1.00 10.87 5.03
C LEU A 21 -2.48 10.44 4.97
N VAL A 22 -2.78 9.54 4.05
CA VAL A 22 -4.05 8.79 3.99
C VAL A 22 -3.78 7.35 4.38
N LEU A 23 -4.30 6.95 5.53
CA LEU A 23 -4.30 5.59 6.04
C LEU A 23 -5.51 4.82 5.46
N SER A 24 -5.28 3.62 4.91
CA SER A 24 -6.35 2.69 4.51
C SER A 24 -6.67 1.70 5.64
N ASP A 25 -7.52 0.71 5.38
CA ASP A 25 -8.21 -0.07 6.40
C ASP A 25 -7.43 -1.30 6.94
N ASP A 26 -6.13 -1.46 6.63
CA ASP A 26 -5.38 -2.65 7.08
C ASP A 26 -3.93 -2.39 7.50
N ILE A 27 -3.27 -3.49 7.87
CA ILE A 27 -1.92 -3.48 8.42
C ILE A 27 -0.85 -3.08 7.40
N ASP A 28 -1.09 -3.26 6.10
CA ASP A 28 -0.11 -2.84 5.08
C ASP A 28 -0.01 -1.32 5.06
N SER A 29 -1.14 -0.64 5.00
CA SER A 29 -1.19 0.82 5.10
C SER A 29 -0.70 1.34 6.45
N LEU A 30 -1.08 0.70 7.56
CA LEU A 30 -0.64 1.12 8.90
C LEU A 30 0.87 0.99 9.08
N THR A 31 1.47 -0.11 8.60
CA THR A 31 2.93 -0.31 8.64
C THR A 31 3.63 0.66 7.69
N THR A 32 3.05 0.92 6.52
CA THR A 32 3.55 1.90 5.55
C THR A 32 3.62 3.29 6.17
N VAL A 33 2.55 3.72 6.85
CA VAL A 33 2.49 4.99 7.59
C VAL A 33 3.59 5.05 8.65
N ALA A 34 3.74 4.01 9.47
CA ALA A 34 4.75 3.97 10.54
C ALA A 34 6.19 4.11 9.98
N VAL A 35 6.50 3.41 8.89
CA VAL A 35 7.79 3.56 8.19
C VAL A 35 7.99 4.99 7.71
N VAL A 36 7.00 5.57 7.02
CA VAL A 36 7.10 6.94 6.52
C VAL A 36 7.29 7.94 7.66
N GLN A 37 6.55 7.81 8.77
CA GLN A 37 6.65 8.70 9.92
C GLN A 37 7.99 8.59 10.66
N SER A 38 8.62 7.41 10.67
CA SER A 38 9.95 7.23 11.26
C SER A 38 11.03 8.06 10.56
N VAL A 39 10.82 8.41 9.28
CA VAL A 39 11.73 9.23 8.47
C VAL A 39 11.23 10.67 8.35
N HIS A 40 9.91 10.85 8.24
CA HIS A 40 9.22 12.13 8.07
C HIS A 40 8.25 12.37 9.24
N PRO A 41 8.74 12.77 10.42
CA PRO A 41 7.90 12.91 11.63
C PRO A 41 6.84 14.02 11.53
N ASN A 42 6.93 14.88 10.51
CA ASN A 42 5.93 15.92 10.22
C ASN A 42 4.84 15.47 9.24
N TRP A 43 4.89 14.23 8.73
CA TRP A 43 3.85 13.67 7.88
C TRP A 43 2.83 12.96 8.77
N ASN A 44 1.65 13.54 8.92
CA ASN A 44 0.66 13.07 9.88
C ASN A 44 -0.52 12.39 9.19
N VAL A 45 -1.12 11.41 9.86
CA VAL A 45 -2.36 10.78 9.39
C VAL A 45 -3.54 11.72 9.63
N GLU A 46 -3.82 12.56 8.63
CA GLU A 46 -4.96 13.47 8.64
C GLU A 46 -6.16 12.93 7.87
N TYR A 47 -6.02 11.78 7.21
CA TYR A 47 -7.10 11.11 6.49
C TYR A 47 -7.15 9.61 6.76
N PHE A 48 -8.37 9.08 6.85
CA PHE A 48 -8.65 7.65 6.87
C PHE A 48 -9.56 7.28 5.68
N TYR A 49 -9.24 6.22 4.95
CA TYR A 49 -9.96 5.76 3.76
C TYR A 49 -10.39 4.30 3.94
N ASP A 50 -11.70 4.05 4.04
CA ASP A 50 -12.28 2.70 4.25
C ASP A 50 -12.78 2.06 2.94
N PHE A 51 -12.25 2.52 1.80
CA PHE A 51 -12.73 2.26 0.44
C PHE A 51 -14.07 2.90 0.08
N ASP A 52 -15.06 2.90 0.96
CA ASP A 52 -16.38 3.50 0.69
C ASP A 52 -16.41 5.02 0.95
N ASN A 53 -15.58 5.49 1.86
CA ASN A 53 -15.53 6.85 2.36
C ASN A 53 -14.10 7.27 2.66
N ILE A 54 -13.87 8.58 2.61
CA ILE A 54 -12.69 9.22 3.20
C ILE A 54 -13.17 10.14 4.32
N TYR A 55 -12.51 10.04 5.45
CA TYR A 55 -12.70 10.86 6.63
C TYR A 55 -11.46 11.74 6.82
N ALA A 56 -11.66 12.95 7.31
CA ALA A 56 -10.61 13.95 7.45
C ALA A 56 -10.58 14.47 8.87
N SER A 57 -9.39 14.63 9.43
CA SER A 57 -9.22 15.27 10.73
C SER A 57 -9.54 16.77 10.63
N PRO A 58 -9.82 17.45 11.76
CA PRO A 58 -9.86 18.90 11.83
C PRO A 58 -8.58 19.56 11.32
N ASP A 59 -7.41 18.96 11.61
CA ASP A 59 -6.07 19.51 11.39
C ASP A 59 -5.49 19.29 9.98
N ALA A 60 -6.28 18.71 9.07
CA ALA A 60 -5.81 18.39 7.72
C ALA A 60 -5.17 19.60 7.03
N TYR A 61 -3.86 19.52 6.76
CA TYR A 61 -3.05 20.62 6.26
C TYR A 61 -3.53 21.13 4.90
N PHE A 62 -4.14 20.26 4.09
CA PHE A 62 -4.80 20.67 2.84
C PHE A 62 -5.81 21.82 3.04
N LYS A 63 -6.49 21.90 4.19
CA LYS A 63 -7.44 22.99 4.48
C LYS A 63 -6.73 24.34 4.53
N GLU A 64 -5.51 24.36 5.03
CA GLU A 64 -4.64 25.54 5.14
C GLU A 64 -3.87 25.79 3.82
N ASN A 65 -3.52 24.72 3.10
CA ASN A 65 -2.73 24.78 1.88
C ASN A 65 -3.31 23.92 0.74
N LYS A 66 -4.29 24.50 0.04
CA LYS A 66 -5.00 23.85 -1.09
C LYS A 66 -4.12 23.44 -2.28
N SER A 67 -2.88 23.92 -2.33
CA SER A 67 -1.91 23.56 -3.38
C SER A 67 -1.17 22.25 -3.09
N ARG A 68 -1.24 21.75 -1.84
CA ARG A 68 -0.61 20.49 -1.42
C ARG A 68 -1.50 19.29 -1.74
N THR A 69 -0.84 18.16 -1.92
CA THR A 69 -1.50 16.87 -2.19
C THR A 69 -1.29 15.94 -1.00
N ARG A 70 -2.13 14.92 -0.91
CA ARG A 70 -2.04 13.87 0.09
C ARG A 70 -1.04 12.80 -0.35
N VAL A 71 -0.55 12.02 0.62
CA VAL A 71 0.24 10.82 0.39
C VAL A 71 -0.61 9.62 0.76
N TRP A 72 -1.08 8.88 -0.24
CA TRP A 72 -1.90 7.69 -0.05
C TRP A 72 -1.01 6.49 0.27
N CYS A 73 -1.29 5.79 1.36
CA CYS A 73 -0.52 4.61 1.79
C CYS A 73 -1.32 3.35 1.48
N ASP A 74 -0.78 2.49 0.61
CA ASP A 74 -1.41 1.25 0.15
C ASP A 74 -2.78 1.48 -0.54
N VAL A 75 -2.80 2.40 -1.50
CA VAL A 75 -3.99 2.68 -2.30
C VAL A 75 -3.60 2.96 -3.75
N ALA A 76 -4.21 2.20 -4.68
CA ALA A 76 -4.03 2.34 -6.11
C ALA A 76 -4.72 3.59 -6.69
N PHE A 77 -4.26 4.77 -6.27
CA PHE A 77 -4.86 6.06 -6.61
C PHE A 77 -4.46 6.49 -8.03
N CYS A 78 -5.45 6.76 -8.88
CA CYS A 78 -5.25 6.99 -10.32
C CYS A 78 -5.01 8.45 -10.70
N ARG A 79 -5.31 9.40 -9.80
CA ARG A 79 -5.20 10.84 -10.08
C ARG A 79 -3.84 11.36 -9.63
N ASN A 80 -3.53 12.61 -9.97
CA ASN A 80 -2.22 13.22 -9.75
C ASN A 80 -1.97 13.61 -8.27
N GLU A 81 -1.89 12.60 -7.39
CA GLU A 81 -1.51 12.74 -5.98
C GLU A 81 -0.41 11.73 -5.63
N MET A 82 0.30 11.97 -4.54
CA MET A 82 1.38 11.09 -4.10
C MET A 82 0.79 9.81 -3.54
N ALA A 83 1.37 8.68 -3.89
CA ALA A 83 0.93 7.38 -3.38
C ALA A 83 2.12 6.43 -3.27
N PHE A 84 2.13 5.64 -2.22
CA PHE A 84 2.87 4.38 -2.15
C PHE A 84 1.86 3.26 -2.37
N ASP A 85 2.15 2.38 -3.33
CA ASP A 85 1.22 1.33 -3.74
C ASP A 85 1.96 0.13 -4.33
N ASN A 86 1.33 -1.04 -4.32
CA ASN A 86 1.83 -2.29 -4.88
C ASN A 86 0.90 -2.87 -5.96
N HIS A 87 -0.29 -2.30 -6.20
CA HIS A 87 -1.29 -2.90 -7.08
C HIS A 87 -0.93 -2.72 -8.57
N ILE A 88 -1.50 -3.56 -9.44
CA ILE A 88 -1.51 -3.27 -10.88
C ILE A 88 -2.65 -2.30 -11.12
N SER A 89 -2.35 -1.11 -11.65
CA SER A 89 -3.33 -0.03 -11.86
C SER A 89 -3.47 0.41 -13.32
N ARG A 90 -2.86 -0.33 -14.27
CA ARG A 90 -2.86 -0.02 -15.71
C ARG A 90 -3.11 -1.27 -16.55
N LYS A 91 -3.79 -1.12 -17.69
CA LYS A 91 -4.11 -2.24 -18.59
C LYS A 91 -2.90 -2.68 -19.41
N ASP A 92 -2.21 -1.71 -20.01
CA ASP A 92 -1.03 -1.86 -20.88
C ASP A 92 0.12 -0.98 -20.34
N ILE A 93 1.34 -1.13 -20.86
CA ILE A 93 2.51 -0.32 -20.49
C ILE A 93 2.30 1.16 -20.83
N ASP A 94 1.66 1.44 -21.97
CA ASP A 94 1.36 2.78 -22.48
C ASP A 94 0.04 3.35 -21.94
N ASP A 95 -0.68 2.56 -21.13
CA ASP A 95 -1.90 3.02 -20.48
C ASP A 95 -1.59 4.01 -19.35
N HIS A 96 -2.60 4.78 -18.95
CA HIS A 96 -2.46 5.80 -17.93
C HIS A 96 -1.94 5.25 -16.60
N VAL A 97 -1.01 5.99 -16.00
CA VAL A 97 -0.56 5.79 -14.63
C VAL A 97 -0.60 7.12 -13.88
N ASN A 98 -0.76 7.06 -12.57
CA ASN A 98 -0.50 8.21 -11.71
C ASN A 98 1.03 8.47 -11.70
N PRO A 99 1.53 9.58 -12.28
CA PRO A 99 2.96 9.84 -12.40
C PRO A 99 3.64 10.12 -11.06
N ARG A 100 2.86 10.37 -9.99
CA ARG A 100 3.37 10.58 -8.63
C ARG A 100 3.28 9.32 -7.77
N CYS A 101 2.75 8.22 -8.29
CA CYS A 101 2.70 6.96 -7.57
C CYS A 101 4.07 6.27 -7.60
N ILE A 102 4.54 5.85 -6.43
CA ILE A 102 5.70 4.99 -6.26
C ILE A 102 5.18 3.58 -6.10
N ASN A 103 5.39 2.75 -7.13
CA ASN A 103 4.87 1.39 -7.17
C ASN A 103 5.83 0.46 -7.94
N PRO A 104 6.34 -0.64 -7.34
CA PRO A 104 7.29 -1.55 -7.98
C PRO A 104 6.83 -2.09 -9.34
N ASN A 105 5.52 -2.29 -9.53
CA ASN A 105 4.97 -2.73 -10.81
C ASN A 105 5.11 -1.67 -11.90
N ILE A 106 4.95 -0.39 -11.55
CA ILE A 106 5.16 0.72 -12.49
C ILE A 106 6.65 0.83 -12.81
N LEU A 107 7.51 0.83 -11.78
CA LEU A 107 8.97 0.97 -11.90
C LEU A 107 9.62 -0.17 -12.71
N ALA A 108 9.05 -1.37 -12.64
CA ALA A 108 9.50 -2.55 -13.38
C ALA A 108 8.75 -2.78 -14.69
N SER A 109 8.00 -1.79 -15.18
CA SER A 109 7.28 -1.87 -16.46
C SER A 109 6.31 -3.06 -16.55
N VAL A 110 5.68 -3.42 -15.43
CA VAL A 110 4.64 -4.45 -15.41
C VAL A 110 3.27 -3.82 -15.64
N SER A 111 2.47 -4.48 -16.48
CA SER A 111 1.07 -4.16 -16.74
C SER A 111 0.21 -5.40 -16.56
N ASN A 112 -1.11 -5.23 -16.68
CA ASN A 112 -2.04 -6.35 -16.56
C ASN A 112 -1.87 -7.46 -17.63
N TYR A 113 -1.27 -7.17 -18.80
CA TYR A 113 -0.97 -8.23 -19.78
C TYR A 113 0.00 -9.28 -19.24
N GLY A 114 1.00 -8.83 -18.47
CA GLY A 114 1.96 -9.65 -17.74
C GLY A 114 1.58 -9.82 -16.27
N TYR A 115 0.30 -10.07 -15.95
CA TYR A 115 -0.19 -10.09 -14.57
C TYR A 115 0.63 -10.98 -13.62
N THR A 116 1.13 -12.13 -14.08
CA THR A 116 1.97 -13.02 -13.26
C THR A 116 3.40 -12.51 -13.06
N ASN A 117 3.81 -11.48 -13.82
CA ASN A 117 5.09 -10.80 -13.66
C ASN A 117 5.06 -9.72 -12.57
N LYS A 118 3.91 -9.49 -11.93
CA LYS A 118 3.73 -8.44 -10.93
C LYS A 118 4.54 -8.67 -9.66
N TYR A 119 4.88 -7.56 -9.02
CA TYR A 119 5.14 -7.50 -7.60
C TYR A 119 3.83 -7.80 -6.88
N ALA A 120 3.86 -8.88 -6.10
CA ALA A 120 2.77 -9.34 -5.26
C ALA A 120 3.24 -9.40 -3.80
N GLY A 121 3.88 -8.33 -3.36
CA GLY A 121 4.25 -8.11 -1.96
C GLY A 121 3.71 -6.77 -1.48
N SER A 122 3.86 -6.48 -0.19
CA SER A 122 3.25 -5.33 0.46
C SER A 122 3.79 -3.97 0.02
N THR A 123 2.98 -2.93 0.20
CA THR A 123 3.43 -1.53 0.15
C THR A 123 4.40 -1.23 1.30
N ALA A 124 4.25 -1.88 2.44
CA ALA A 124 5.15 -1.81 3.59
C ALA A 124 6.58 -2.21 3.22
N LEU A 125 6.75 -3.32 2.48
CA LEU A 125 8.08 -3.74 1.99
C LEU A 125 8.69 -2.74 1.00
N LEU A 126 7.87 -2.13 0.15
CA LEU A 126 8.32 -1.07 -0.75
C LEU A 126 8.93 0.08 0.06
N VAL A 127 8.22 0.63 1.06
CA VAL A 127 8.73 1.76 1.83
C VAL A 127 9.88 1.36 2.75
N TRP A 128 9.88 0.13 3.28
CA TRP A 128 11.00 -0.43 4.05
C TRP A 128 12.30 -0.36 3.26
N SER A 129 12.23 -0.82 2.00
CA SER A 129 13.34 -0.80 1.06
C SER A 129 13.71 0.60 0.59
N LEU A 130 12.71 1.44 0.30
CA LEU A 130 12.89 2.78 -0.25
C LEU A 130 13.64 3.69 0.74
N TYR A 131 13.26 3.62 2.02
CA TYR A 131 13.88 4.41 3.09
C TYR A 131 15.06 3.71 3.77
N ASN A 132 15.45 2.52 3.29
CA ASN A 132 16.56 1.74 3.84
C ASN A 132 16.40 1.47 5.35
N ILE A 133 15.18 1.09 5.77
CA ILE A 133 14.89 0.74 7.16
C ILE A 133 15.57 -0.60 7.47
N PRO A 134 16.30 -0.74 8.60
CA PRO A 134 16.86 -2.02 9.01
C PRO A 134 15.78 -3.11 9.08
N LEU A 135 16.09 -4.31 8.61
CA LEU A 135 15.16 -5.43 8.75
C LEU A 135 14.90 -5.77 10.22
N PRO A 136 13.72 -6.33 10.55
CA PRO A 136 13.44 -6.82 11.89
C PRO A 136 14.55 -7.79 12.36
N LYS A 137 15.00 -7.63 13.61
CA LYS A 137 16.15 -8.39 14.14
C LYS A 137 15.87 -9.89 14.27
N THR A 138 14.62 -10.26 14.54
CA THR A 138 14.21 -11.64 14.78
C THR A 138 13.71 -12.30 13.51
N GLU A 139 13.86 -13.63 13.43
CA GLU A 139 13.31 -14.41 12.32
C GLU A 139 11.79 -14.24 12.21
N GLU A 140 11.09 -14.32 13.34
CA GLU A 140 9.63 -14.12 13.42
C GLU A 140 9.21 -12.71 12.94
N GLY A 141 9.99 -11.67 13.24
CA GLY A 141 9.75 -10.32 12.73
C GLY A 141 9.91 -10.22 11.21
N LYS A 142 10.91 -10.89 10.63
CA LYS A 142 11.10 -10.94 9.16
C LYS A 142 9.97 -11.72 8.48
N MET A 143 9.54 -12.84 9.09
CA MET A 143 8.37 -13.57 8.64
C MET A 143 7.11 -12.71 8.71
N MET A 144 6.92 -11.95 9.80
CA MET A 144 5.80 -11.03 9.96
C MET A 144 5.78 -9.97 8.85
N LEU A 145 6.92 -9.38 8.52
CA LEU A 145 7.03 -8.42 7.41
C LEU A 145 6.63 -9.05 6.06
N LEU A 146 7.01 -10.30 5.81
CA LEU A 146 6.60 -11.07 4.63
C LEU A 146 5.12 -11.51 4.67
N CYS A 147 4.50 -11.59 5.84
CA CYS A 147 3.08 -11.87 5.99
C CYS A 147 2.19 -10.69 5.61
N ILE A 148 2.70 -9.45 5.67
CA ILE A 148 1.96 -8.28 5.21
C ILE A 148 1.69 -8.42 3.70
N ASP A 149 0.42 -8.21 3.34
CA ASP A 149 -0.19 -8.51 2.03
C ASP A 149 0.14 -9.91 1.48
N SER A 150 0.39 -10.87 2.38
CA SER A 150 0.77 -12.26 2.04
C SER A 150 1.94 -12.38 1.05
N THR A 151 2.95 -11.49 1.13
CA THR A 151 4.10 -11.48 0.21
C THR A 151 4.73 -12.88 0.00
N PHE A 152 4.84 -13.65 1.08
CA PHE A 152 5.37 -15.02 1.08
C PHE A 152 4.71 -15.97 0.07
N LYS A 153 3.44 -15.75 -0.29
CA LYS A 153 2.71 -16.59 -1.26
C LYS A 153 3.41 -16.62 -2.62
N GLY A 154 4.11 -15.55 -2.99
CA GLY A 154 4.88 -15.47 -4.22
C GLY A 154 5.90 -16.60 -4.31
N PHE A 155 6.64 -16.87 -3.23
CA PHE A 155 7.67 -17.91 -3.16
C PHE A 155 7.15 -19.33 -3.40
N TYR A 156 5.95 -19.65 -2.88
CA TYR A 156 5.36 -20.98 -2.99
C TYR A 156 4.52 -21.18 -4.26
N SER A 157 4.33 -20.13 -5.07
CA SER A 157 3.60 -20.24 -6.32
C SER A 157 4.53 -20.50 -7.49
N THR A 158 4.28 -21.56 -8.25
CA THR A 158 5.03 -21.84 -9.50
C THR A 158 4.96 -20.71 -10.52
N LYS A 159 3.92 -19.87 -10.47
CA LYS A 159 3.71 -18.74 -11.38
C LYS A 159 4.41 -17.45 -10.94
N PHE A 160 4.64 -17.27 -9.64
CA PHE A 160 5.13 -16.01 -9.08
C PHE A 160 6.51 -16.14 -8.42
N LYS A 161 7.03 -17.35 -8.18
CA LYS A 161 8.27 -17.57 -7.43
C LYS A 161 9.47 -16.82 -7.98
N GLU A 162 9.68 -16.88 -9.29
CA GLU A 162 10.77 -16.14 -9.95
C GLU A 162 10.63 -14.63 -9.77
N ARG A 163 9.39 -14.13 -9.80
CA ARG A 163 9.09 -12.70 -9.66
C ARG A 163 9.20 -12.25 -8.22
N ASN A 164 8.80 -13.06 -7.26
CA ASN A 164 9.03 -12.84 -5.84
C ASN A 164 10.54 -12.71 -5.55
N ARG A 165 11.38 -13.63 -6.05
CA ARG A 165 12.86 -13.49 -5.97
C ARG A 165 13.33 -12.19 -6.61
N PHE A 166 12.90 -11.92 -7.84
CA PHE A 166 13.31 -10.73 -8.57
C PHE A 166 12.97 -9.44 -7.81
N PHE A 167 11.76 -9.31 -7.28
CA PHE A 167 11.39 -8.11 -6.55
C PHE A 167 12.09 -8.01 -5.20
N LEU A 168 12.18 -9.09 -4.42
CA LEU A 168 12.88 -9.05 -3.13
C LEU A 168 14.37 -8.76 -3.32
N CYS A 169 15.05 -9.47 -4.21
CA CYS A 169 16.50 -9.37 -4.36
C CYS A 169 16.95 -8.25 -5.29
N ASP A 170 16.37 -8.16 -6.50
CA ASP A 170 16.92 -7.34 -7.58
C ASP A 170 16.28 -5.93 -7.64
N VAL A 171 15.08 -5.76 -7.09
CA VAL A 171 14.38 -4.46 -7.03
C VAL A 171 14.48 -3.82 -5.65
N LEU A 172 14.00 -4.51 -4.62
CA LEU A 172 13.94 -4.00 -3.25
C LEU A 172 15.28 -4.14 -2.54
N ASP A 173 16.21 -4.97 -3.02
CA ASP A 173 17.51 -5.21 -2.37
C ASP A 173 17.36 -5.71 -0.93
N LEU A 174 16.45 -6.68 -0.74
CA LEU A 174 16.13 -7.38 0.51
C LEU A 174 16.36 -8.91 0.37
N PRO A 175 17.54 -9.37 -0.09
CA PRO A 175 17.77 -10.80 -0.34
C PRO A 175 17.64 -11.68 0.92
N GLU A 176 17.86 -11.11 2.10
CA GLU A 176 17.68 -11.82 3.38
C GLU A 176 16.25 -12.33 3.56
N LEU A 177 15.23 -11.59 3.11
CA LEU A 177 13.84 -12.02 3.21
C LEU A 177 13.53 -13.20 2.28
N TYR A 178 14.16 -13.26 1.10
CA TYR A 178 14.04 -14.43 0.22
C TYR A 178 14.66 -15.68 0.87
N GLU A 179 15.75 -15.51 1.62
CA GLU A 179 16.34 -16.61 2.38
C GLU A 179 15.46 -17.05 3.56
N VAL A 180 14.69 -16.14 4.18
CA VAL A 180 13.65 -16.50 5.17
C VAL A 180 12.60 -17.40 4.53
N GLU A 181 12.07 -17.05 3.36
CA GLU A 181 11.07 -17.87 2.65
C GLU A 181 11.59 -19.28 2.33
N LYS A 182 12.89 -19.44 2.07
CA LYS A 182 13.53 -20.76 1.84
C LYS A 182 13.62 -21.63 3.09
N ARG A 183 13.69 -21.02 4.28
CA ARG A 183 13.84 -21.73 5.56
C ARG A 183 12.52 -22.19 6.17
N HIS A 184 11.40 -21.67 5.69
CA HIS A 184 10.08 -21.90 6.27
C HIS A 184 9.12 -22.63 5.33
N ASP A 185 8.12 -23.28 5.91
CA ASP A 185 6.96 -23.82 5.19
C ASP A 185 5.85 -22.78 5.12
N ILE A 186 5.04 -22.84 4.06
CA ILE A 186 3.91 -21.92 3.86
C ILE A 186 2.93 -21.92 5.04
N LYS A 187 2.77 -23.06 5.74
CA LYS A 187 1.89 -23.17 6.91
C LYS A 187 2.36 -22.32 8.08
N GLU A 188 3.67 -22.17 8.27
CA GLU A 188 4.22 -21.36 9.36
C GLU A 188 3.86 -19.88 9.19
N PHE A 189 3.86 -19.38 7.95
CA PHE A 189 3.41 -18.02 7.65
C PHE A 189 1.92 -17.83 7.96
N TYR A 190 1.05 -18.78 7.58
CA TYR A 190 -0.37 -18.69 7.92
C TYR A 190 -0.61 -18.77 9.43
N GLN A 191 0.07 -19.66 10.13
CA GLN A 191 0.00 -19.74 11.60
C GLN A 191 0.45 -18.42 12.25
N LEU A 192 1.45 -17.76 11.70
CA LEU A 192 1.90 -16.45 12.17
C LEU A 192 0.85 -15.36 11.89
N MET A 193 0.24 -15.35 10.70
CA MET A 193 -0.86 -14.42 10.38
C MET A 193 -2.03 -14.58 11.36
N ASP A 194 -2.41 -15.82 11.67
CA ASP A 194 -3.49 -16.13 12.61
C ASP A 194 -3.11 -15.74 14.04
N LYS A 195 -1.89 -16.10 14.48
CA LYS A 195 -1.35 -15.80 15.82
C LYS A 195 -1.43 -14.31 16.15
N TYR A 196 -1.10 -13.44 15.19
CA TYR A 196 -1.06 -12.00 15.38
C TYR A 196 -2.29 -11.26 14.81
N GLY A 197 -3.25 -11.99 14.26
CA GLY A 197 -4.46 -11.40 13.67
C GLY A 197 -4.15 -10.41 12.54
N LEU A 198 -3.15 -10.69 11.70
CA LEU A 198 -2.69 -9.74 10.66
C LEU A 198 -3.75 -9.42 9.58
N SER A 199 -4.85 -10.17 9.55
CA SER A 199 -5.99 -9.93 8.66
C SER A 199 -7.07 -9.02 9.27
N GLN A 200 -6.92 -8.59 10.52
CA GLN A 200 -7.87 -7.67 11.16
C GLN A 200 -7.85 -6.31 10.45
N LYS A 201 -9.05 -5.73 10.31
CA LYS A 201 -9.24 -4.42 9.68
C LYS A 201 -9.20 -3.29 10.71
N ILE A 202 -8.84 -2.12 10.25
CA ILE A 202 -9.00 -0.82 10.91
C ILE A 202 -10.35 -0.28 10.43
N ARG A 203 -11.15 0.26 11.34
CA ARG A 203 -12.51 0.73 11.04
C ARG A 203 -12.74 2.10 11.62
N TYR A 204 -13.54 2.90 10.93
CA TYR A 204 -14.06 4.15 11.47
C TYR A 204 -15.25 3.86 12.39
N ASN A 205 -15.23 4.44 13.58
CA ASN A 205 -16.33 4.40 14.54
C ASN A 205 -17.07 5.74 14.50
N SER A 206 -18.31 5.73 14.01
CA SER A 206 -19.11 6.95 13.84
C SER A 206 -19.58 7.59 15.14
N GLU A 207 -19.64 6.83 16.24
CA GLU A 207 -20.08 7.35 17.54
C GLU A 207 -18.95 8.15 18.21
N THR A 208 -17.73 7.61 18.19
CA THR A 208 -16.55 8.26 18.77
C THR A 208 -15.83 9.18 17.80
N LYS A 209 -16.14 9.06 16.50
CA LYS A 209 -15.43 9.68 15.36
C LYS A 209 -13.96 9.29 15.25
N GLN A 210 -13.55 8.19 15.86
CA GLN A 210 -12.16 7.72 15.84
C GLN A 210 -12.03 6.47 14.96
N ILE A 211 -10.80 6.07 14.68
CA ILE A 211 -10.52 4.76 14.09
C ILE A 211 -10.17 3.76 15.18
N GLU A 212 -10.56 2.51 14.97
CA GLU A 212 -10.35 1.40 15.90
C GLU A 212 -9.90 0.14 15.15
N SER A 213 -9.15 -0.72 15.82
CA SER A 213 -8.80 -2.03 15.31
C SER A 213 -8.62 -3.03 16.44
N LYS A 214 -8.77 -4.32 16.09
CA LYS A 214 -8.44 -5.45 16.98
C LYS A 214 -7.01 -5.95 16.81
N LEU A 215 -6.22 -5.31 15.95
CA LEU A 215 -4.79 -5.60 15.80
C LEU A 215 -4.08 -5.39 17.15
N ASP A 216 -3.23 -6.35 17.54
CA ASP A 216 -2.29 -6.16 18.65
C ASP A 216 -1.10 -5.33 18.17
N VAL A 217 -1.35 -4.03 18.02
CA VAL A 217 -0.39 -3.08 17.44
C VAL A 217 0.91 -3.02 18.25
N ALA A 218 0.83 -3.16 19.57
CA ALA A 218 2.01 -3.15 20.44
C ALA A 218 2.94 -4.33 20.14
N THR A 219 2.39 -5.55 20.07
CA THR A 219 3.18 -6.74 19.75
C THR A 219 3.70 -6.70 18.31
N ILE A 220 2.89 -6.25 17.35
CA ILE A 220 3.32 -6.11 15.94
C ILE A 220 4.47 -5.09 15.82
N SER A 221 4.35 -3.95 16.51
CA SER A 221 5.40 -2.92 16.59
C SER A 221 6.70 -3.48 17.15
N GLU A 222 6.64 -4.22 18.25
CA GLU A 222 7.81 -4.88 18.86
C GLU A 222 8.49 -5.84 17.88
N LYS A 223 7.71 -6.71 17.22
CA LYS A 223 8.24 -7.75 16.32
C LYS A 223 8.87 -7.16 15.07
N LEU A 224 8.27 -6.11 14.52
CA LEU A 224 8.78 -5.39 13.36
C LEU A 224 9.94 -4.44 13.71
N GLY A 225 10.08 -4.06 14.99
CA GLY A 225 11.12 -3.16 15.45
C GLY A 225 10.93 -1.71 14.98
N ILE A 226 9.68 -1.32 14.74
CA ILE A 226 9.29 0.04 14.34
C ILE A 226 8.07 0.49 15.15
N ASP A 227 8.01 1.77 15.52
CA ASP A 227 6.90 2.32 16.28
C ASP A 227 5.65 2.39 15.40
N ILE A 228 4.70 1.50 15.67
CA ILE A 228 3.40 1.46 14.98
C ILE A 228 2.36 1.87 16.01
N SER A 229 1.54 2.85 15.67
CA SER A 229 0.44 3.29 16.52
C SER A 229 -0.78 3.62 15.67
N LEU A 230 -1.97 3.37 16.22
CA LEU A 230 -3.20 3.88 15.63
C LEU A 230 -3.34 5.37 15.98
N PRO A 231 -3.64 6.23 15.00
CA PRO A 231 -4.01 7.61 15.27
C PRO A 231 -5.15 7.72 16.29
N THR A 232 -4.97 8.58 17.29
CA THR A 232 -5.97 8.85 18.34
C THR A 232 -6.91 10.03 18.00
N LYS A 233 -6.76 10.58 16.80
CA LYS A 233 -7.51 11.75 16.32
C LYS A 233 -8.97 11.40 16.01
N GLN A 234 -9.81 12.42 16.06
CA GLN A 234 -11.16 12.35 15.48
C GLN A 234 -11.13 12.71 14.00
N TYR A 235 -12.01 12.09 13.23
CA TYR A 235 -12.18 12.29 11.81
C TYR A 235 -13.65 12.54 11.50
N ASP A 236 -13.92 13.52 10.65
CA ASP A 236 -15.26 13.76 10.11
C ASP A 236 -15.36 13.18 8.71
N HIS A 237 -16.54 12.66 8.36
CA HIS A 237 -16.82 12.25 6.99
C HIS A 237 -16.55 13.41 6.02
N TRP A 238 -15.81 13.11 4.95
CA TRP A 238 -15.48 14.11 3.95
C TRP A 238 -16.10 13.80 2.59
N ARG A 239 -15.91 12.59 2.06
CA ARG A 239 -16.47 12.17 0.77
C ARG A 239 -16.81 10.69 0.77
N SER A 240 -17.77 10.32 -0.05
CA SER A 240 -18.11 8.94 -0.35
C SER A 240 -17.73 8.57 -1.78
N PHE A 241 -17.50 7.28 -1.97
CA PHE A 241 -17.15 6.67 -3.24
C PHE A 241 -18.16 5.58 -3.58
N GLU A 242 -18.29 5.30 -4.88
CA GLU A 242 -19.02 4.14 -5.37
C GLU A 242 -17.99 3.11 -5.82
N GLN A 243 -18.01 1.93 -5.19
CA GLN A 243 -17.15 0.80 -5.54
C GLN A 243 -17.76 -0.01 -6.67
N LYS A 244 -16.96 -0.32 -7.68
CA LYS A 244 -17.37 -1.07 -8.86
C LYS A 244 -16.35 -2.16 -9.18
N GLN A 245 -16.82 -3.20 -9.84
CA GLN A 245 -15.99 -4.26 -10.39
C GLN A 245 -16.36 -4.49 -11.84
N VAL A 246 -15.36 -4.65 -12.70
CA VAL A 246 -15.57 -4.78 -14.14
C VAL A 246 -14.62 -5.82 -14.74
N ASN A 247 -15.10 -6.50 -15.77
CA ASN A 247 -14.26 -7.33 -16.62
C ASN A 247 -13.54 -6.43 -17.64
N MET A 248 -12.22 -6.50 -17.66
CA MET A 248 -11.35 -5.68 -18.50
C MET A 248 -11.08 -6.28 -19.89
N CYS A 249 -11.74 -7.40 -20.24
CA CYS A 249 -11.71 -7.93 -21.60
C CYS A 249 -12.35 -6.93 -22.58
N GLY A 250 -11.61 -6.56 -23.63
CA GLY A 250 -12.08 -5.60 -24.64
C GLY A 250 -11.92 -4.12 -24.25
N VAL A 251 -11.63 -3.82 -22.97
CA VAL A 251 -11.28 -2.47 -22.52
C VAL A 251 -9.82 -2.16 -22.89
N LYS A 252 -9.59 -1.06 -23.61
CA LYS A 252 -8.25 -0.67 -24.09
C LYS A 252 -7.47 0.10 -23.04
N SER A 253 -8.10 1.07 -22.39
CA SER A 253 -7.49 1.91 -21.36
C SER A 253 -8.35 1.97 -20.10
N ILE A 254 -7.72 2.11 -18.93
CA ILE A 254 -8.46 2.42 -17.70
C ILE A 254 -9.24 3.75 -17.78
N LYS A 255 -8.84 4.66 -18.68
CA LYS A 255 -9.55 5.93 -18.94
C LYS A 255 -10.92 5.72 -19.60
N ASP A 256 -11.13 4.56 -20.24
CA ASP A 256 -12.38 4.24 -20.94
C ASP A 256 -13.50 3.77 -19.97
N LEU A 257 -13.17 3.53 -18.69
CA LEU A 257 -14.11 2.97 -17.71
C LEU A 257 -15.20 3.96 -17.31
N GLU A 258 -14.82 5.02 -16.60
CA GLU A 258 -15.79 5.98 -16.09
C GLU A 258 -15.14 7.32 -15.79
N ARG A 259 -15.84 8.41 -16.14
CA ARG A 259 -15.40 9.75 -15.78
C ARG A 259 -15.41 9.89 -14.25
N GLY A 260 -14.28 10.31 -13.70
CA GLY A 260 -14.17 10.52 -12.26
C GLY A 260 -13.61 9.31 -11.50
N LEU A 261 -12.97 8.36 -12.19
CA LEU A 261 -12.12 7.33 -11.59
C LEU A 261 -11.22 7.92 -10.49
N VAL A 262 -11.19 7.28 -9.32
CA VAL A 262 -10.40 7.68 -8.15
C VAL A 262 -9.32 6.64 -7.87
N THR A 263 -9.73 5.40 -7.60
CA THR A 263 -8.84 4.26 -7.39
C THR A 263 -9.11 3.17 -8.40
N LEU A 264 -8.09 2.37 -8.76
CA LEU A 264 -8.23 1.19 -9.60
C LEU A 264 -7.12 0.18 -9.32
N ALA A 265 -7.51 -1.04 -8.98
CA ALA A 265 -6.62 -2.17 -8.83
C ALA A 265 -7.12 -3.39 -9.61
N PHE A 266 -6.24 -4.02 -10.38
CA PHE A 266 -6.50 -5.33 -10.94
C PHE A 266 -6.35 -6.39 -9.84
N THR A 267 -7.46 -7.06 -9.52
CA THR A 267 -7.54 -8.13 -8.52
C THR A 267 -7.32 -9.51 -9.15
N PHE A 268 -7.57 -9.61 -10.45
CA PHE A 268 -7.22 -10.73 -11.32
C PHE A 268 -6.82 -10.20 -12.70
N ARG A 269 -6.21 -11.06 -13.53
CA ARG A 269 -5.76 -10.70 -14.89
C ARG A 269 -6.80 -9.99 -15.75
N ASN A 270 -8.09 -10.25 -15.58
CA ASN A 270 -9.14 -9.60 -16.37
C ASN A 270 -10.17 -8.89 -15.50
N VAL A 271 -9.92 -8.69 -14.21
CA VAL A 271 -10.90 -8.09 -13.29
C VAL A 271 -10.26 -6.93 -12.57
N ALA A 272 -10.83 -5.74 -12.77
CA ALA A 272 -10.47 -4.55 -12.03
C ALA A 272 -11.57 -4.23 -11.01
N LYS A 273 -11.15 -3.87 -9.79
CA LYS A 273 -11.98 -3.15 -8.83
C LYS A 273 -11.57 -1.68 -8.87
N TYR A 274 -12.55 -0.79 -8.87
CA TYR A 274 -12.30 0.63 -8.98
C TYR A 274 -13.37 1.44 -8.25
N SER A 275 -13.05 2.71 -8.02
CA SER A 275 -13.97 3.63 -7.36
C SER A 275 -14.15 4.91 -8.16
N VAL A 276 -15.33 5.50 -8.02
CA VAL A 276 -15.65 6.84 -8.51
C VAL A 276 -16.21 7.70 -7.39
N LEU A 277 -16.04 9.02 -7.48
CA LEU A 277 -16.67 9.92 -6.50
C LEU A 277 -18.19 9.81 -6.59
N LYS A 278 -18.85 9.54 -5.46
CA LYS A 278 -20.30 9.55 -5.39
C LYS A 278 -20.77 10.98 -5.62
N LYS A 279 -21.66 11.19 -6.61
CA LYS A 279 -22.31 12.48 -6.79
C LYS A 279 -23.20 12.74 -5.57
N THR A 280 -23.00 13.85 -4.89
CA THR A 280 -24.00 14.37 -3.95
C THR A 280 -25.25 14.70 -4.76
N ALA A 281 -26.38 14.09 -4.38
CA ALA A 281 -27.69 14.40 -4.92
C ALA A 281 -28.08 15.85 -4.61
#